data_AF-A0A084D4U8-F1
#
_entry.id   AF-A0A084D4U8-F1
#
_cell.length_a   1.000
_cell.length_b   1.000
_cell.length_c   1.000
_cell.angle_alpha   90.00
_cell.angle_beta   90.00
_cell.angle_gamma   90.00
#
_symmetry.space_group_name_H-M   'P 1'
#
loop_
_entity.id
_entity.type
_entity.pdbx_description
1 polymer ?
#
loop_
_entity_poly.entity_id
_entity_poly.type
_entity_poly.pdbx_seq_one_letter_code
_entity_poly.pdbx_strand_id
1 'polypeptide(L)'
;MLLRLADERPRYYQCDQIGTPQEVTDEAGEVAWSARYKAWGEAKEVISEAARKAGIRNPIRFQGQYFDHETGLHYNRHRYYDPNSGRFICKDPIGLAGGINVFQYAPNPISWIDPLGLHCILADTDLVCRGGACT
;
A
#
# COMPACT_ATOMS: atom_id res chain seq x y z
N MET A 1 9.30 8.24 1.56
CA MET A 1 9.79 7.50 0.37
C MET A 1 9.70 8.41 -0.85
N LEU A 2 10.75 8.51 -1.68
CA LEU A 2 10.80 9.40 -2.85
C LEU A 2 10.54 8.55 -4.10
N LEU A 3 9.37 8.67 -4.72
CA LEU A 3 9.05 7.99 -5.98
C LEU A 3 8.94 9.04 -7.10
N ARG A 4 9.86 8.99 -8.07
CA ARG A 4 9.79 9.80 -9.28
C ARG A 4 8.69 9.24 -10.19
N LEU A 5 7.61 9.98 -10.40
CA LEU A 5 6.53 9.63 -11.33
C LEU A 5 6.51 10.62 -12.49
N ALA A 6 6.83 10.13 -13.71
CA ALA A 6 6.60 10.64 -15.09
C ALA A 6 6.90 12.12 -15.45
N ASP A 7 7.10 12.99 -14.48
CA ASP A 7 7.50 14.39 -14.59
C ASP A 7 8.67 14.51 -13.61
N GLU A 8 9.82 15.02 -14.03
CA GLU A 8 11.09 14.98 -13.25
C GLU A 8 11.06 15.78 -11.93
N ARG A 9 9.87 16.20 -11.50
CA ARG A 9 9.59 16.91 -10.26
C ARG A 9 9.45 15.95 -9.08
N PRO A 10 10.31 16.03 -8.05
CA PRO A 10 10.12 15.30 -6.81
C PRO A 10 8.71 15.47 -6.24
N ARG A 11 8.19 14.36 -5.71
CA ARG A 11 6.96 14.31 -4.93
C ARG A 11 7.27 13.64 -3.60
N TYR A 12 6.63 14.15 -2.56
CA TYR A 12 6.86 13.68 -1.19
C TYR A 12 5.66 12.86 -0.76
N TYR A 13 5.93 11.71 -0.14
CA TYR A 13 4.92 10.81 0.39
C TYR A 13 4.85 10.97 1.91
N GLN A 14 3.64 11.17 2.41
CA GLN A 14 3.30 11.27 3.82
C GLN A 14 2.58 9.98 4.17
N CYS A 15 3.24 9.13 4.95
CA CYS A 15 2.74 7.81 5.30
C CYS A 15 2.24 7.75 6.75
N ASP A 16 1.39 6.77 7.05
CA ASP A 16 1.03 6.42 8.42
C ASP A 16 2.12 5.61 9.13
N GLN A 17 1.85 5.15 10.35
CA GLN A 17 2.80 4.40 11.18
C GLN A 17 3.24 3.05 10.59
N ILE A 18 2.48 2.49 9.64
CA ILE A 18 2.82 1.20 8.97
C ILE A 18 3.36 1.41 7.55
N GLY A 19 3.53 2.66 7.12
CA GLY A 19 4.07 3.01 5.81
C GLY A 19 3.02 3.22 4.72
N THR A 20 1.72 3.17 5.02
CA THR A 20 0.65 3.42 4.04
C THR A 20 0.64 4.88 3.61
N PRO A 21 0.75 5.20 2.31
CA PRO A 21 0.63 6.57 1.81
C PRO A 21 -0.74 7.18 2.15
N GLN A 22 -0.78 8.27 2.91
CA GLN A 22 -2.00 9.02 3.19
C GLN A 22 -2.13 10.24 2.26
N GLU A 23 -1.01 10.92 2.02
CA GLU A 23 -0.94 12.11 1.17
C GLU A 23 0.33 12.11 0.31
N VAL A 24 0.25 12.82 -0.82
CA VAL A 24 1.38 13.11 -1.70
C VAL A 24 1.36 14.60 -2.02
N THR A 25 2.46 15.28 -1.73
CA THR A 25 2.63 16.71 -2.02
C THR A 25 3.65 16.96 -3.12
N ASP A 26 3.50 18.08 -3.81
CA ASP A 26 4.49 18.57 -4.77
C ASP A 26 5.62 19.37 -4.10
N GLU A 27 6.50 19.96 -4.92
CA GLU A 27 7.61 20.80 -4.48
C GLU A 27 7.18 22.09 -3.77
N ALA A 28 5.99 22.60 -4.06
CA ALA A 28 5.42 23.78 -3.43
C ALA A 28 4.76 23.45 -2.08
N GLY A 29 4.62 22.16 -1.76
CA GLY A 29 3.91 21.68 -0.57
C GLY A 29 2.41 21.54 -0.78
N GLU A 30 1.91 21.70 -2.01
CA GLU A 30 0.50 21.56 -2.32
C GLU A 30 0.11 20.08 -2.45
N VAL A 31 -1.10 19.75 -2.00
CA VAL A 31 -1.60 18.37 -2.02
C VAL A 31 -1.97 17.97 -3.44
N ALA A 32 -1.14 17.11 -4.03
CA ALA A 32 -1.36 16.53 -5.35
C ALA A 32 -2.29 15.32 -5.28
N TRP A 33 -2.25 14.54 -4.20
CA TRP A 33 -3.10 13.38 -4.00
C TRP A 33 -3.27 13.09 -2.52
N SER A 34 -4.45 12.62 -2.11
CA SER A 34 -4.68 12.12 -0.75
C SER A 34 -5.66 10.95 -0.78
N ALA A 35 -5.63 10.11 0.25
CA ALA A 35 -6.62 9.06 0.42
C ALA A 35 -6.95 8.84 1.89
N ARG A 36 -8.17 8.38 2.14
CA ARG A 36 -8.59 7.87 3.45
C ARG A 36 -8.79 6.37 3.37
N TYR A 37 -8.19 5.64 4.29
CA TYR A 37 -8.23 4.19 4.32
C TYR A 37 -9.23 3.69 5.36
N LYS A 38 -9.98 2.64 5.02
CA LYS A 38 -10.62 1.78 6.03
C LYS A 38 -9.58 0.83 6.63
N ALA A 39 -9.93 0.17 7.74
CA ALA A 39 -9.05 -0.72 8.47
C ALA A 39 -8.39 -1.81 7.60
N TRP A 40 -9.07 -2.29 6.55
CA TRP A 40 -8.59 -3.34 5.65
C TRP A 40 -8.04 -2.83 4.31
N GLY A 41 -7.69 -1.54 4.23
CA GLY A 41 -6.95 -1.01 3.08
C GLY A 41 -7.82 -0.52 1.92
N GLU A 42 -9.16 -0.58 2.03
CA GLU A 42 -10.04 0.10 1.08
C GLU A 42 -9.77 1.61 1.10
N ALA A 43 -9.29 2.14 -0.02
CA ALA A 43 -8.87 3.52 -0.15
C ALA A 43 -9.96 4.37 -0.81
N LYS A 44 -10.36 5.44 -0.12
CA LYS A 44 -11.18 6.51 -0.70
C LYS A 44 -10.28 7.67 -1.09
N GLU A 45 -9.91 7.72 -2.36
CA GLU A 45 -9.06 8.77 -2.90
C GLU A 45 -9.79 10.12 -2.95
N VAL A 46 -9.08 11.16 -2.55
CA VAL A 46 -9.50 12.56 -2.64
C VAL A 46 -8.42 13.28 -3.46
N ILE A 47 -8.74 13.54 -4.72
CA ILE A 47 -7.82 14.14 -5.70
C ILE A 47 -8.35 15.52 -6.08
N SER A 48 -7.48 16.53 -6.07
CA SER A 48 -7.83 17.87 -6.53
C SER A 48 -8.14 17.89 -8.03
N GLU A 49 -8.98 18.83 -8.48
CA GLU A 49 -9.34 18.89 -9.91
C GLU A 49 -8.13 19.18 -10.81
N ALA A 50 -7.18 19.98 -10.32
CA ALA A 50 -5.90 20.25 -10.98
C ALA A 50 -5.06 18.98 -11.11
N ALA A 51 -4.92 18.20 -10.03
CA ALA A 51 -4.19 16.94 -10.05
C ALA A 51 -4.85 15.89 -10.96
N ARG A 52 -6.19 15.85 -10.99
CA ARG A 52 -6.95 14.98 -11.89
C ARG A 52 -6.72 15.34 -13.35
N LYS A 53 -6.72 16.63 -13.71
CA LYS A 53 -6.39 17.12 -15.06
C LYS A 53 -4.94 16.83 -15.45
N ALA A 54 -4.03 16.91 -14.49
CA ALA A 54 -2.62 16.53 -14.67
C ALA A 54 -2.38 15.01 -14.70
N GLY A 55 -3.43 14.19 -14.55
CA GLY A 55 -3.32 12.73 -14.59
C GLY A 55 -2.57 12.13 -13.39
N ILE A 56 -2.45 12.85 -12.29
CA ILE A 56 -1.74 12.38 -11.09
C ILE A 56 -2.57 11.25 -10.46
N ARG A 57 -1.93 10.09 -10.33
CA ARG A 57 -2.49 8.90 -9.66
C ARG A 57 -1.43 8.29 -8.77
N ASN A 58 -1.86 7.74 -7.65
CA ASN A 58 -1.01 6.97 -6.77
C ASN A 58 -1.60 5.56 -6.61
N PRO A 59 -1.04 4.54 -7.29
CA PRO A 59 -1.50 3.16 -7.17
C PRO A 59 -0.94 2.46 -5.92
N ILE A 60 -0.04 3.08 -5.15
CA ILE A 60 0.54 2.46 -3.96
C ILE A 60 -0.50 2.36 -2.85
N ARG A 61 -0.54 1.23 -2.15
CA ARG A 61 -1.47 0.93 -1.04
C ARG A 61 -0.67 0.54 0.21
N PHE A 62 -1.12 -0.47 0.97
CA PHE A 62 -0.31 -1.03 2.05
C PHE A 62 1.04 -1.52 1.53
N GLN A 63 1.99 -1.75 2.45
CA GLN A 63 3.33 -2.21 2.11
C GLN A 63 3.29 -3.46 1.21
N GLY A 64 3.93 -3.38 0.04
CA GLY A 64 3.97 -4.45 -0.96
C GLY A 64 2.80 -4.47 -1.95
N GLN A 65 1.77 -3.64 -1.74
CA GLN A 65 0.55 -3.64 -2.55
C GLN A 65 0.51 -2.55 -3.62
N TYR A 66 0.08 -2.96 -4.81
CA TYR A 66 -0.22 -2.10 -5.95
C TYR A 66 -1.70 -2.22 -6.32
N PHE A 67 -2.38 -1.09 -6.48
CA PHE A 67 -3.78 -1.07 -6.91
C PHE A 67 -3.90 -1.37 -8.40
N ASP A 68 -4.56 -2.48 -8.71
CA ASP A 68 -4.91 -2.83 -10.07
C ASP A 68 -6.28 -2.23 -10.41
N HIS A 69 -6.26 -1.26 -11.32
CA HIS A 69 -7.46 -0.55 -11.75
C HIS A 69 -8.43 -1.42 -12.56
N GLU A 70 -7.96 -2.48 -13.21
CA GLU A 70 -8.81 -3.34 -14.05
C GLU A 70 -9.70 -4.24 -13.19
N THR A 71 -9.13 -4.79 -12.12
CA THR A 71 -9.82 -5.72 -11.22
C THR A 71 -10.38 -5.06 -9.97
N GLY A 72 -9.85 -3.89 -9.58
CA GLY A 72 -10.13 -3.27 -8.29
C GLY A 72 -9.45 -3.99 -7.11
N LEU A 73 -8.60 -4.98 -7.37
CA LEU A 73 -7.85 -5.72 -6.38
C LEU A 73 -6.48 -5.10 -6.15
N HIS A 74 -5.84 -5.50 -5.05
CA HIS A 74 -4.48 -5.09 -4.73
C HIS A 74 -3.54 -6.23 -5.07
N TYR A 75 -2.65 -6.03 -6.04
CA TYR A 75 -1.58 -6.95 -6.35
C TYR A 75 -0.50 -6.87 -5.27
N ASN A 76 -0.33 -7.96 -4.52
CA ASN A 76 0.67 -8.11 -3.47
C ASN A 76 1.68 -9.19 -3.86
N ARG A 77 2.42 -8.95 -4.95
CA ARG A 77 3.46 -9.81 -5.52
C ARG A 77 3.00 -11.26 -5.80
N HIS A 78 2.96 -12.13 -4.79
CA HIS A 78 2.55 -13.52 -4.95
C HIS A 78 1.02 -13.72 -4.95
N ARG A 79 0.26 -12.74 -4.45
CA ARG A 79 -1.20 -12.89 -4.27
C ARG A 79 -1.97 -11.62 -4.62
N TYR A 80 -3.24 -11.80 -4.96
CA TYR A 80 -4.20 -10.70 -5.09
C TYR A 80 -5.03 -10.58 -3.82
N TYR A 81 -5.11 -9.36 -3.29
CA TYR A 81 -5.82 -8.99 -2.07
C TYR A 81 -7.10 -8.23 -2.40
N ASP A 82 -8.21 -8.63 -1.79
CA ASP A 82 -9.47 -7.90 -1.87
C ASP A 82 -9.64 -7.02 -0.62
N PRO A 83 -9.55 -5.68 -0.76
CA PRO A 83 -9.71 -4.77 0.37
C PRO A 83 -11.13 -4.74 0.95
N ASN A 84 -12.16 -5.14 0.19
CA ASN A 84 -13.54 -5.17 0.68
C ASN A 84 -13.75 -6.33 1.65
N SER A 85 -13.19 -7.50 1.33
CA SER A 85 -13.31 -8.72 2.15
C SER A 85 -12.19 -8.87 3.19
N GLY A 86 -11.15 -8.04 3.12
CA GLY A 86 -10.00 -8.06 4.04
C GLY A 86 -9.12 -9.31 3.92
N ARG A 87 -9.04 -9.92 2.73
CA ARG A 87 -8.37 -11.23 2.53
C ARG A 87 -7.80 -11.41 1.13
N PHE A 88 -6.92 -12.38 0.97
CA PHE A 88 -6.46 -12.82 -0.34
C PHE A 88 -7.54 -13.62 -1.06
N ILE A 89 -7.59 -13.48 -2.39
CA ILE A 89 -8.52 -14.25 -3.24
C ILE A 89 -7.94 -15.61 -3.67
N CYS A 90 -6.61 -15.75 -3.63
CA CYS A 90 -5.90 -16.99 -3.92
C CYS A 90 -5.29 -17.59 -2.65
N LYS A 91 -5.15 -18.92 -2.64
CA LYS A 91 -4.50 -19.66 -1.55
C LYS A 91 -3.02 -19.31 -1.47
N ASP A 92 -2.48 -19.32 -0.26
CA ASP A 92 -1.06 -19.13 -0.01
C ASP A 92 -0.19 -20.17 -0.77
N PRO A 93 0.77 -19.74 -1.61
CA PRO A 93 1.70 -20.64 -2.30
C PRO A 93 2.58 -21.46 -1.34
N ILE A 94 2.87 -20.95 -0.14
CA ILE A 94 3.63 -21.69 0.89
C ILE A 94 2.72 -22.53 1.80
N GLY A 95 1.42 -22.56 1.51
CA GLY A 95 0.43 -23.36 2.22
C GLY A 95 0.35 -23.01 3.70
N LEU A 96 0.35 -24.04 4.57
CA LEU A 96 0.19 -23.86 6.01
C LEU A 96 1.43 -23.25 6.69
N ALA A 97 2.55 -23.11 5.99
CA ALA A 97 3.74 -22.43 6.52
C ALA A 97 3.50 -20.92 6.73
N GLY A 98 2.59 -20.31 5.95
CA GLY A 98 2.16 -18.92 6.12
C GLY A 98 1.09 -18.73 7.21
N GLY A 99 0.55 -19.83 7.75
CA GLY A 99 -0.48 -19.83 8.78
C GLY A 99 -1.61 -20.82 8.49
N ILE A 100 -2.47 -21.04 9.49
CA ILE A 100 -3.60 -21.98 9.39
C ILE A 100 -4.64 -21.48 8.38
N ASN A 101 -4.81 -20.17 8.26
CA ASN A 101 -5.73 -19.56 7.30
C ASN A 101 -4.99 -19.12 6.03
N VAL A 102 -5.05 -19.96 4.99
CA VAL A 102 -4.35 -19.76 3.71
C VAL A 102 -4.84 -18.56 2.88
N PHE A 103 -5.90 -17.87 3.30
CA PHE A 103 -6.41 -16.66 2.65
C PHE A 103 -6.20 -15.39 3.48
N GLN A 104 -5.62 -15.50 4.68
CA GLN A 104 -5.46 -14.38 5.59
C GLN A 104 -4.40 -13.39 5.10
N TYR A 105 -4.70 -12.09 5.19
CA TYR A 105 -3.69 -11.03 4.99
C TYR A 105 -2.79 -10.87 6.21
N ALA A 106 -3.38 -10.47 7.34
CA ALA A 106 -2.67 -10.29 8.59
C ALA A 106 -3.62 -10.55 9.77
N PRO A 107 -3.10 -10.88 10.97
CA PRO A 107 -3.89 -10.98 12.19
C PRO A 107 -4.52 -9.63 12.58
N ASN A 108 -3.77 -8.53 12.43
CA ASN A 108 -4.24 -7.18 12.71
C ASN A 108 -3.62 -6.19 11.70
N PRO A 109 -4.42 -5.59 10.80
CA PRO A 109 -3.91 -4.71 9.74
C PRO A 109 -3.40 -3.35 10.25
N ILE A 110 -3.59 -3.03 11.53
CA ILE A 110 -3.11 -1.78 12.14
C ILE A 110 -1.63 -1.87 12.53
N SER A 111 -1.15 -3.08 12.83
CA SER A 111 0.20 -3.32 13.37
C SER A 111 0.99 -4.38 12.61
N TRP A 112 0.38 -5.08 11.66
CA TRP A 112 1.03 -6.10 10.85
C TRP A 112 0.92 -5.78 9.37
N ILE A 113 1.96 -6.13 8.63
CA ILE A 113 2.06 -5.97 7.18
C ILE A 113 2.52 -7.29 6.55
N ASP A 114 2.15 -7.54 5.29
CA ASP A 114 2.69 -8.64 4.48
C ASP A 114 3.30 -8.07 3.19
N PRO A 115 4.60 -7.67 3.20
CA PRO A 115 5.24 -7.02 2.07
C PRO A 115 5.46 -7.92 0.85
N LEU A 116 5.40 -9.24 1.04
CA LEU A 116 5.66 -10.23 -0.01
C LEU A 116 4.38 -10.90 -0.50
N GLY A 117 3.28 -10.82 0.25
CA GLY A 117 2.11 -11.64 0.01
C GLY A 117 2.36 -13.11 0.35
N LEU A 118 3.17 -13.41 1.38
CA LEU A 118 3.51 -14.78 1.80
C LEU A 118 3.43 -14.98 3.32
N HIS A 119 3.91 -14.02 4.11
CA HIS A 119 3.86 -14.11 5.56
C HIS A 119 3.80 -12.69 6.15
N CYS A 120 2.96 -12.50 7.15
CA CYS A 120 2.86 -11.23 7.83
C CYS A 120 3.99 -11.05 8.85
N ILE A 121 4.48 -9.81 8.97
CA ILE A 121 5.43 -9.36 9.97
C ILE A 121 4.82 -8.20 10.75
N LEU A 122 5.30 -7.95 11.97
CA LEU A 122 4.98 -6.74 12.69
C LEU A 122 5.52 -5.53 11.92
N ALA A 123 4.71 -4.49 11.80
CA ALA A 123 5.13 -3.20 11.30
C ALA A 123 6.01 -2.55 12.37
N ASP A 124 7.30 -2.84 12.33
CA ASP A 124 8.29 -2.13 13.12
C ASP A 124 8.68 -0.84 12.38
N THR A 125 8.55 0.29 13.07
CA THR A 125 9.01 1.61 12.63
C THR A 125 10.48 1.62 12.20
N ASP A 126 11.31 0.70 12.69
CA ASP A 126 12.72 0.60 12.31
C ASP A 126 12.95 0.06 10.87
N LEU A 127 12.03 -0.72 10.30
CA LEU A 127 12.15 -1.25 8.93
C LEU A 127 11.63 -0.27 7.87
N VAL A 128 10.68 0.59 8.24
CA VAL A 128 10.01 1.53 7.31
C VAL A 128 10.81 2.82 7.09
N CYS A 129 11.59 3.25 8.10
CA CYS A 129 12.31 4.53 8.08
C CYS A 129 13.81 4.43 7.72
N ARG A 130 14.44 3.25 7.80
CA ARG A 130 15.83 3.08 7.35
C ARG A 130 15.85 2.63 5.90
N GLY A 131 16.26 3.53 5.01
CA GLY A 131 16.66 3.18 3.66
C GLY A 131 17.83 2.19 3.67
N GLY A 132 17.53 0.90 3.77
CA GLY A 132 18.50 -0.19 3.67
C GLY A 132 18.57 -1.06 4.92
N ALA A 133 17.83 -2.17 4.90
CA ALA A 133 18.39 -3.52 4.98
C ALA A 133 17.24 -4.53 4.88
N CYS A 134 17.31 -5.42 3.88
CA CYS A 134 16.64 -6.71 3.97
C CYS A 134 17.30 -7.51 5.09
N THR A 135 16.48 -8.06 5.98
CA THR A 135 16.74 -9.35 6.63
C THR A 135 15.58 -10.26 6.33
#